data_AF-T1J3T5-F1
#
_entry.id   AF-T1J3T5-F1
#
_cell.length_a   1.000
_cell.length_b   1.000
_cell.length_c   1.000
_cell.angle_alpha   90.00
_cell.angle_beta   90.00
_cell.angle_gamma   90.00
#
_symmetry.space_group_name_H-M   'P 1'
#
loop_
_entity.id
_entity.type
_entity.pdbx_description
1 polymer ?
#
loop_
_entity_poly.entity_id
_entity_poly.type
_entity_poly.pdbx_seq_one_letter_code
_entity_poly.pdbx_strand_id
1 'polypeptide(L)'
;MKFIFFSALVLCANAVLHVPVGHPLEMLNSTIETRKAHHDERYRWPNARVQYRLSASSLGDRAAILSGMQHWEQNSCVRFEEVPDHYREPHLIFKRLDGCFSHVGRTYFQAGQDISIGDGCTSIGTVAHEIGHALGFHHEQSRPDRDSHVLVLENNVEPKMMHNFNMEVNAIDMGVAYDMSSVMHYGIDGFSTNNRNTLVTRDPFKHFLIGQRDALSFADIKLGNLMYKCGAKCGAQVRCSNGGFVDRNCRCVCPPGFSGATCQQGRAAQQTGLTCGGAVNRPTTIQSPNYPKNYPANAKCVWVITAPAGRRVRATFNHFELTQKWAKKNWCIWDILELRTHNLHDGVKYCANDLHRKIVTSSANTMVVIFGSQYDYYTGFEAKIDFV
;
A
#
# COMPACT_ATOMS: atom_id res chain seq x y z
N MET A 1 26.63 -16.77 61.17
CA MET A 1 28.09 -16.83 61.37
C MET A 1 28.75 -16.52 60.03
N LYS A 2 29.47 -15.38 59.98
CA LYS A 2 30.44 -14.87 58.99
C LYS A 2 30.08 -14.77 57.49
N PHE A 3 29.93 -13.51 57.10
CA PHE A 3 30.30 -12.85 55.85
C PHE A 3 31.64 -13.28 55.24
N ILE A 4 31.74 -13.23 53.91
CA ILE A 4 32.91 -12.68 53.19
C ILE A 4 32.41 -11.80 52.01
N PHE A 5 32.89 -10.57 51.99
CA PHE A 5 32.81 -9.56 50.93
C PHE A 5 34.20 -9.42 50.29
N PHE A 6 34.27 -8.93 49.03
CA PHE A 6 35.22 -7.96 48.40
C PHE A 6 35.23 -8.24 46.88
N SER A 7 34.67 -7.36 46.02
CA SER A 7 35.27 -6.17 45.35
C SER A 7 36.41 -6.56 44.39
N ALA A 8 36.60 -6.08 43.16
CA ALA A 8 36.13 -4.90 42.41
C ALA A 8 36.51 -5.05 40.91
N LEU A 9 36.16 -4.02 40.12
CA LEU A 9 36.71 -3.53 38.84
C LEU A 9 35.89 -3.68 37.54
N VAL A 10 35.38 -2.50 37.17
CA VAL A 10 35.11 -1.89 35.86
C VAL A 10 35.91 -2.47 34.69
N LEU A 11 35.23 -2.71 33.56
CA LEU A 11 35.72 -2.42 32.22
C LEU A 11 34.54 -2.18 31.27
N CYS A 12 34.31 -0.91 30.93
CA CYS A 12 33.57 -0.51 29.74
C CYS A 12 34.38 -0.95 28.51
N ALA A 13 33.82 -1.82 27.66
CA ALA A 13 34.38 -2.13 26.36
C ALA A 13 33.34 -1.84 25.27
N ASN A 14 33.69 -0.89 24.41
CA ASN A 14 33.02 -0.56 23.16
C ASN A 14 32.81 -1.81 22.30
N ALA A 15 31.56 -2.24 22.11
CA ALA A 15 31.20 -3.13 21.02
C ALA A 15 30.81 -2.27 19.80
N VAL A 16 31.81 -1.94 18.99
CA VAL A 16 31.63 -1.47 17.62
C VAL A 16 30.98 -2.62 16.84
N LEU A 17 29.72 -2.45 16.42
CA LEU A 17 29.08 -3.33 15.44
C LEU A 17 29.85 -3.24 14.12
N HIS A 18 30.77 -4.18 13.90
CA HIS A 18 31.38 -4.44 12.60
C HIS A 18 30.28 -4.93 11.65
N VAL A 19 29.97 -4.14 10.63
CA VAL A 19 29.26 -4.61 9.44
C VAL A 19 30.26 -5.41 8.61
N PRO A 20 30.04 -6.71 8.34
CA PRO A 20 30.92 -7.45 7.45
C PRO A 20 30.68 -6.94 6.02
N VAL A 21 31.74 -6.40 5.42
CA VAL A 21 31.80 -6.08 4.00
C VAL A 21 32.18 -7.34 3.24
N GLY A 22 31.32 -7.76 2.33
CA GLY A 22 31.67 -8.54 1.13
C GLY A 22 31.82 -10.05 1.31
N HIS A 23 30.83 -10.80 0.80
CA HIS A 23 31.07 -12.07 0.13
C HIS A 23 30.16 -12.18 -1.11
N PRO A 24 30.57 -12.95 -2.13
CA PRO A 24 30.29 -12.70 -3.53
C PRO A 24 28.88 -13.13 -3.94
N LEU A 25 28.42 -12.51 -5.02
CA LEU A 25 27.28 -12.96 -5.83
C LEU A 25 27.51 -14.39 -6.32
N GLU A 26 27.10 -15.38 -5.53
CA GLU A 26 26.79 -16.71 -6.03
C GLU A 26 25.27 -16.89 -6.01
N MET A 27 24.76 -17.26 -7.18
CA MET A 27 23.35 -17.45 -7.47
C MET A 27 22.76 -18.54 -6.59
N LEU A 28 22.07 -18.16 -5.52
CA LEU A 28 21.12 -19.03 -4.85
C LEU A 28 19.84 -19.06 -5.68
N ASN A 29 19.86 -20.01 -6.61
CA ASN A 29 18.73 -20.46 -7.41
C ASN A 29 17.76 -21.27 -6.51
N SER A 30 17.16 -20.62 -5.51
CA SER A 30 15.99 -21.14 -4.82
C SER A 30 14.79 -20.27 -5.22
N THR A 31 13.95 -20.84 -6.06
CA THR A 31 12.59 -20.35 -6.31
C THR A 31 11.84 -20.36 -4.98
N ILE A 32 11.94 -19.28 -4.21
CA ILE A 32 10.96 -18.98 -3.17
C ILE A 32 9.65 -18.80 -3.93
N GLU A 33 8.78 -19.81 -3.87
CA GLU A 33 7.47 -19.72 -4.47
C GLU A 33 6.70 -18.59 -3.77
N THR A 34 6.49 -17.52 -4.50
CA THR A 34 5.84 -16.31 -4.07
C THR A 34 4.33 -16.41 -4.38
N ARG A 35 3.45 -16.01 -3.45
CA ARG A 35 2.04 -16.49 -3.41
C ARG A 35 1.02 -15.42 -2.98
N LYS A 36 0.03 -15.02 -3.82
CA LYS A 36 -0.99 -13.97 -3.52
C LYS A 36 -2.44 -14.31 -3.89
N ALA A 37 -2.66 -15.07 -4.95
CA ALA A 37 -3.98 -15.48 -5.45
C ALA A 37 -4.26 -16.96 -5.15
N HIS A 38 -5.52 -17.35 -5.02
CA HIS A 38 -5.91 -18.73 -4.76
C HIS A 38 -5.32 -19.66 -5.85
N HIS A 39 -4.51 -20.64 -5.44
CA HIS A 39 -3.78 -21.52 -6.37
C HIS A 39 -4.73 -22.36 -7.23
N ASP A 40 -5.79 -22.89 -6.63
CA ASP A 40 -6.72 -23.80 -7.28
C ASP A 40 -7.72 -23.07 -8.20
N GLU A 41 -7.65 -23.38 -9.51
CA GLU A 41 -8.51 -22.77 -10.53
C GLU A 41 -10.00 -23.03 -10.32
N ARG A 42 -10.39 -24.04 -9.51
CA ARG A 42 -11.80 -24.34 -9.19
C ARG A 42 -12.50 -23.21 -8.44
N TYR A 43 -11.73 -22.42 -7.70
CA TYR A 43 -12.22 -21.25 -6.96
C TYR A 43 -12.20 -19.98 -7.82
N ARG A 44 -11.77 -20.05 -9.08
CA ARG A 44 -11.95 -18.94 -10.02
C ARG A 44 -13.38 -18.96 -10.58
N TRP A 45 -13.82 -17.77 -10.99
CA TRP A 45 -15.10 -17.62 -11.67
C TRP A 45 -14.98 -18.09 -13.13
N PRO A 46 -15.83 -19.04 -13.59
CA PRO A 46 -15.73 -19.59 -14.93
C PRO A 46 -15.84 -18.50 -16.00
N ASN A 47 -15.00 -18.60 -17.04
CA ASN A 47 -14.98 -17.66 -18.18
C ASN A 47 -14.78 -16.19 -17.80
N ALA A 48 -14.23 -15.91 -16.61
CA ALA A 48 -14.13 -14.56 -16.04
C ALA A 48 -15.51 -13.87 -15.91
N ARG A 49 -16.60 -14.63 -15.76
CA ARG A 49 -17.94 -14.09 -15.56
C ARG A 49 -18.40 -14.31 -14.13
N VAL A 50 -18.79 -13.24 -13.48
CA VAL A 50 -19.21 -13.20 -12.08
C VAL A 50 -20.67 -12.80 -12.03
N GLN A 51 -21.53 -13.75 -11.65
CA GLN A 51 -22.93 -13.43 -11.41
C GLN A 51 -23.06 -12.72 -10.06
N TYR A 52 -23.90 -11.69 -9.99
CA TYR A 52 -24.13 -10.94 -8.76
C TYR A 52 -25.58 -10.49 -8.62
N ARG A 53 -25.99 -10.17 -7.39
CA ARG A 53 -27.20 -9.41 -7.12
C ARG A 53 -27.01 -8.47 -5.94
N LEU A 54 -27.86 -7.46 -5.85
CA LEU A 54 -27.90 -6.51 -4.74
C LEU A 54 -29.05 -6.88 -3.81
N SER A 55 -28.77 -7.03 -2.52
CA SER A 55 -29.84 -7.19 -1.54
C SER A 55 -30.54 -5.84 -1.30
N ALA A 56 -31.75 -5.87 -0.75
CA ALA A 56 -32.48 -4.65 -0.40
C ALA A 56 -31.65 -3.69 0.49
N SER A 57 -30.82 -4.25 1.38
CA SER A 57 -29.96 -3.47 2.29
C SER A 57 -28.84 -2.69 1.58
N SER A 58 -28.41 -3.12 0.38
CA SER A 58 -27.29 -2.51 -0.34
C SER A 58 -27.74 -1.63 -1.51
N LEU A 59 -29.06 -1.41 -1.70
CA LEU A 59 -29.57 -0.60 -2.81
C LEU A 59 -29.09 0.87 -2.73
N GLY A 60 -28.93 1.41 -1.51
CA GLY A 60 -28.37 2.75 -1.30
C GLY A 60 -26.90 2.87 -1.75
N ASP A 61 -26.16 1.76 -1.76
CA ASP A 61 -24.75 1.71 -2.14
C ASP A 61 -24.53 1.26 -3.58
N ARG A 62 -25.61 1.10 -4.38
CA ARG A 62 -25.56 0.59 -5.75
C ARG A 62 -24.53 1.31 -6.61
N ALA A 63 -24.46 2.63 -6.55
CA ALA A 63 -23.49 3.40 -7.34
C ALA A 63 -22.03 3.08 -6.98
N ALA A 64 -21.72 2.91 -5.70
CA ALA A 64 -20.39 2.53 -5.23
C ALA A 64 -20.03 1.09 -5.62
N ILE A 65 -20.98 0.17 -5.46
CA ILE A 65 -20.80 -1.23 -5.85
C ILE A 65 -20.50 -1.34 -7.35
N LEU A 66 -21.30 -0.66 -8.17
CA LEU A 66 -21.11 -0.66 -9.62
C LEU A 66 -19.80 0.02 -10.04
N SER A 67 -19.32 1.05 -9.32
CA SER A 67 -18.03 1.68 -9.65
C SER A 67 -16.85 0.74 -9.40
N GLY A 68 -16.88 -0.04 -8.32
CA GLY A 68 -15.86 -1.07 -8.05
C GLY A 68 -15.88 -2.20 -9.09
N MET A 69 -17.07 -2.67 -9.48
CA MET A 69 -17.22 -3.63 -10.59
C MET A 69 -16.66 -3.05 -11.90
N GLN A 70 -17.07 -1.84 -12.26
CA GLN A 70 -16.61 -1.16 -13.46
C GLN A 70 -15.09 -0.97 -13.46
N HIS A 71 -14.47 -0.72 -12.30
CA HIS A 71 -13.02 -0.61 -12.17
C HIS A 71 -12.31 -1.92 -12.56
N TRP A 72 -12.82 -3.06 -12.10
CA TRP A 72 -12.33 -4.38 -12.53
C TRP A 72 -12.61 -4.66 -14.01
N GLU A 73 -13.79 -4.30 -14.50
CA GLU A 73 -14.17 -4.51 -15.90
C GLU A 73 -13.36 -3.66 -16.87
N GLN A 74 -12.97 -2.44 -16.51
CA GLN A 74 -12.14 -1.59 -17.37
C GLN A 74 -10.70 -2.11 -17.45
N ASN A 75 -10.20 -2.70 -16.37
CA ASN A 75 -8.80 -3.10 -16.24
C ASN A 75 -8.54 -4.60 -16.51
N SER A 76 -9.58 -5.42 -16.71
CA SER A 76 -9.44 -6.86 -16.93
C SER A 76 -10.46 -7.43 -17.91
N CYS A 77 -10.44 -8.74 -18.15
CA CYS A 77 -11.50 -9.45 -18.87
C CYS A 77 -12.67 -9.90 -17.98
N VAL A 78 -12.61 -9.67 -16.67
CA VAL A 78 -13.69 -10.02 -15.75
C VAL A 78 -14.96 -9.23 -16.09
N ARG A 79 -16.12 -9.88 -16.02
CA ARG A 79 -17.44 -9.28 -16.28
C ARG A 79 -18.43 -9.62 -15.19
N PHE A 80 -19.24 -8.63 -14.80
CA PHE A 80 -20.27 -8.78 -13.81
C PHE A 80 -21.65 -8.82 -14.48
N GLU A 81 -22.47 -9.80 -14.12
CA GLU A 81 -23.81 -10.00 -14.68
C GLU A 81 -24.84 -10.06 -13.55
N GLU A 82 -25.80 -9.12 -13.56
CA GLU A 82 -26.86 -9.08 -12.55
C GLU A 82 -27.81 -10.27 -12.75
N VAL A 83 -28.11 -10.99 -11.68
CA VAL A 83 -29.02 -12.16 -11.69
C VAL A 83 -30.26 -11.91 -10.82
N PRO A 84 -31.41 -12.53 -11.15
CA PRO A 84 -32.63 -12.37 -10.36
C PRO A 84 -32.54 -13.10 -9.01
N ASP A 85 -33.43 -12.77 -8.08
CA ASP A 85 -33.43 -13.35 -6.71
C ASP A 85 -33.63 -14.87 -6.65
N HIS A 86 -34.21 -15.48 -7.69
CA HIS A 86 -34.42 -16.92 -7.77
C HIS A 86 -33.25 -17.68 -8.40
N TYR A 87 -32.14 -17.00 -8.72
CA TYR A 87 -30.94 -17.63 -9.27
C TYR A 87 -30.32 -18.63 -8.28
N ARG A 88 -29.95 -19.82 -8.75
CA ARG A 88 -29.53 -20.96 -7.90
C ARG A 88 -28.08 -21.41 -8.11
N GLU A 89 -27.39 -20.84 -9.08
CA GLU A 89 -25.96 -21.12 -9.31
C GLU A 89 -25.08 -20.20 -8.45
N PRO A 90 -23.78 -20.50 -8.28
CA PRO A 90 -22.86 -19.63 -7.55
C PRO A 90 -22.91 -18.18 -8.05
N HIS A 91 -23.10 -17.24 -7.13
CA HIS A 91 -23.19 -15.80 -7.40
C HIS A 91 -22.81 -15.00 -6.15
N LEU A 92 -22.45 -13.73 -6.33
CA LEU A 92 -22.22 -12.76 -5.27
C LEU A 92 -23.52 -12.12 -4.80
N ILE A 93 -23.65 -11.87 -3.50
CA ILE A 93 -24.75 -11.11 -2.92
C ILE A 93 -24.18 -9.92 -2.16
N PHE A 94 -24.35 -8.73 -2.73
CA PHE A 94 -23.96 -7.51 -2.05
C PHE A 94 -24.97 -7.19 -0.95
N LYS A 95 -24.45 -6.93 0.25
CA LYS A 95 -25.22 -6.62 1.46
C LYS A 95 -24.57 -5.48 2.22
N ARG A 96 -25.36 -4.76 3.01
CA ARG A 96 -24.85 -3.83 4.02
C ARG A 96 -24.84 -4.55 5.36
N LEU A 97 -23.69 -5.10 5.74
CA LEU A 97 -23.46 -5.72 7.06
C LEU A 97 -22.46 -4.88 7.85
N ASP A 98 -22.08 -5.34 9.05
CA ASP A 98 -21.07 -4.68 9.87
C ASP A 98 -19.67 -4.89 9.25
N GLY A 99 -19.03 -3.79 8.85
CA GLY A 99 -17.73 -3.79 8.17
C GLY A 99 -17.75 -4.14 6.68
N CYS A 100 -16.55 -4.20 6.10
CA CYS A 100 -16.30 -4.61 4.72
C CYS A 100 -15.63 -5.99 4.71
N PHE A 101 -16.18 -6.95 3.98
CA PHE A 101 -15.58 -8.28 3.87
C PHE A 101 -16.12 -9.06 2.66
N SER A 102 -15.36 -10.06 2.23
CA SER A 102 -15.78 -11.04 1.23
C SER A 102 -15.08 -12.38 1.44
N HIS A 103 -15.64 -13.44 0.87
CA HIS A 103 -14.95 -14.71 0.75
C HIS A 103 -13.82 -14.63 -0.29
N VAL A 104 -12.72 -15.36 -0.05
CA VAL A 104 -11.65 -15.49 -1.04
C VAL A 104 -12.03 -16.54 -2.09
N GLY A 105 -12.26 -16.08 -3.31
CA GLY A 105 -12.65 -16.89 -4.47
C GLY A 105 -14.14 -17.20 -4.54
N ARG A 106 -14.51 -17.92 -5.60
CA ARG A 106 -15.85 -18.45 -5.83
C ARG A 106 -16.12 -19.62 -4.89
N THR A 107 -17.20 -19.52 -4.13
CA THR A 107 -17.74 -20.63 -3.34
C THR A 107 -18.83 -21.36 -4.12
N TYR A 108 -19.27 -22.51 -3.60
CA TYR A 108 -20.31 -23.35 -4.22
C TYR A 108 -21.63 -23.32 -3.44
N PHE A 109 -21.88 -22.23 -2.72
CA PHE A 109 -23.12 -22.07 -1.95
C PHE A 109 -24.30 -21.82 -2.90
N GLN A 110 -25.31 -22.70 -2.86
CA GLN A 110 -26.55 -22.55 -3.64
C GLN A 110 -27.31 -21.27 -3.29
N ALA A 111 -27.13 -20.77 -2.06
CA ALA A 111 -27.74 -19.53 -1.59
C ALA A 111 -27.01 -18.26 -2.05
N GLY A 112 -25.87 -18.39 -2.74
CA GLY A 112 -24.94 -17.29 -3.04
C GLY A 112 -23.92 -17.06 -1.92
N GLN A 113 -22.85 -16.31 -2.23
CA GLN A 113 -21.83 -15.91 -1.26
C GLN A 113 -21.96 -14.42 -0.96
N ASP A 114 -21.88 -14.07 0.32
CA ASP A 114 -22.03 -12.69 0.75
C ASP A 114 -20.76 -11.88 0.51
N ILE A 115 -20.96 -10.62 0.14
CA ILE A 115 -19.95 -9.56 0.11
C ILE A 115 -20.55 -8.34 0.80
N SER A 116 -19.91 -7.89 1.89
CA SER A 116 -20.39 -6.77 2.69
C SER A 116 -19.74 -5.47 2.23
N ILE A 117 -20.57 -4.49 1.88
CA ILE A 117 -20.20 -3.09 1.72
C ILE A 117 -20.97 -2.31 2.78
N GLY A 118 -20.40 -2.26 3.99
CA GLY A 118 -20.97 -1.58 5.15
C GLY A 118 -20.72 -0.07 5.18
N ASP A 119 -21.00 0.54 6.32
CA ASP A 119 -20.75 1.96 6.58
C ASP A 119 -19.26 2.30 6.38
N GLY A 120 -18.96 3.30 5.54
CA GLY A 120 -17.58 3.71 5.24
C GLY A 120 -16.86 2.88 4.16
N CYS A 121 -17.51 1.85 3.59
CA CYS A 121 -16.92 0.95 2.61
C CYS A 121 -17.15 1.36 1.14
N THR A 122 -17.70 2.55 0.88
CA THR A 122 -18.23 2.95 -0.45
C THR A 122 -17.22 3.60 -1.39
N SER A 123 -15.94 3.67 -1.02
CA SER A 123 -14.89 4.11 -1.95
C SER A 123 -14.65 3.06 -3.03
N ILE A 124 -14.28 3.50 -4.24
CA ILE A 124 -13.98 2.60 -5.36
C ILE A 124 -12.91 1.56 -5.01
N GLY A 125 -11.85 1.95 -4.30
CA GLY A 125 -10.78 1.04 -3.89
C GLY A 125 -11.21 0.04 -2.82
N THR A 126 -12.08 0.43 -1.87
CA THR A 126 -12.61 -0.52 -0.88
C THR A 126 -13.56 -1.52 -1.53
N VAL A 127 -14.47 -1.09 -2.40
CA VAL A 127 -15.33 -2.02 -3.16
C VAL A 127 -14.48 -2.94 -4.05
N ALA A 128 -13.47 -2.39 -4.74
CA ALA A 128 -12.56 -3.19 -5.56
C ALA A 128 -11.73 -4.20 -4.76
N HIS A 129 -11.37 -3.88 -3.50
CA HIS A 129 -10.72 -4.79 -2.57
C HIS A 129 -11.61 -6.00 -2.26
N GLU A 130 -12.85 -5.76 -1.86
CA GLU A 130 -13.79 -6.85 -1.54
C GLU A 130 -14.13 -7.71 -2.76
N ILE A 131 -14.24 -7.09 -3.93
CA ILE A 131 -14.36 -7.82 -5.19
C ILE A 131 -13.07 -8.61 -5.48
N GLY A 132 -11.89 -8.06 -5.19
CA GLY A 132 -10.61 -8.75 -5.34
C GLY A 132 -10.58 -10.06 -4.53
N HIS A 133 -11.04 -10.03 -3.28
CA HIS A 133 -11.26 -11.24 -2.50
C HIS A 133 -12.16 -12.23 -3.23
N ALA A 134 -13.36 -11.81 -3.66
CA ALA A 134 -14.28 -12.68 -4.40
C ALA A 134 -13.69 -13.28 -5.68
N LEU A 135 -12.76 -12.58 -6.34
CA LEU A 135 -12.02 -13.05 -7.52
C LEU A 135 -10.88 -14.02 -7.17
N GLY A 136 -10.54 -14.17 -5.89
CA GLY A 136 -9.55 -15.12 -5.39
C GLY A 136 -8.25 -14.48 -4.89
N PHE A 137 -8.23 -13.19 -4.59
CA PHE A 137 -7.04 -12.53 -4.06
C PHE A 137 -7.00 -12.66 -2.53
N HIS A 138 -5.87 -13.11 -1.99
CA HIS A 138 -5.56 -12.91 -0.58
C HIS A 138 -4.94 -11.53 -0.36
N HIS A 139 -4.79 -11.14 0.90
CA HIS A 139 -4.11 -9.90 1.25
C HIS A 139 -2.63 -9.93 0.84
N GLU A 140 -2.05 -8.78 0.46
CA GLU A 140 -0.65 -8.73 0.02
C GLU A 140 0.33 -9.09 1.15
N GLN A 141 0.05 -8.64 2.38
CA GLN A 141 0.93 -8.92 3.51
C GLN A 141 0.87 -10.37 3.99
N SER A 142 0.01 -11.22 3.43
CA SER A 142 0.01 -12.65 3.73
C SER A 142 0.87 -13.46 2.76
N ARG A 143 1.53 -12.84 1.77
CA ARG A 143 2.44 -13.57 0.88
C ARG A 143 3.61 -14.22 1.65
N PRO A 144 4.09 -15.41 1.28
CA PRO A 144 5.22 -16.06 1.96
C PRO A 144 6.55 -15.29 1.91
N ASP A 145 6.74 -14.42 0.91
CA ASP A 145 7.90 -13.54 0.77
C ASP A 145 7.76 -12.21 1.54
N ARG A 146 6.62 -11.98 2.23
CA ARG A 146 6.30 -10.70 2.87
C ARG A 146 7.35 -10.23 3.87
N ASP A 147 8.04 -11.12 4.59
CA ASP A 147 9.02 -10.71 5.61
C ASP A 147 10.30 -10.07 5.04
N SER A 148 10.54 -10.22 3.73
CA SER A 148 11.58 -9.47 2.99
C SER A 148 11.17 -8.03 2.63
N HIS A 149 9.87 -7.73 2.80
CA HIS A 149 9.23 -6.49 2.36
C HIS A 149 8.66 -5.69 3.53
N VAL A 150 8.01 -6.35 4.48
CA VAL A 150 7.37 -5.78 5.66
C VAL A 150 7.79 -6.53 6.93
N LEU A 151 7.50 -5.94 8.08
CA LEU A 151 7.67 -6.50 9.40
C LEU A 151 6.36 -6.33 10.16
N VAL A 152 5.84 -7.43 10.70
CA VAL A 152 4.69 -7.42 11.61
C VAL A 152 5.21 -7.10 13.02
N LEU A 153 4.65 -6.05 13.63
CA LEU A 153 4.96 -5.64 14.99
C LEU A 153 3.97 -6.31 15.94
N GLU A 154 4.20 -7.60 16.22
CA GLU A 154 3.25 -8.48 16.92
C GLU A 154 2.75 -7.91 18.26
N ASN A 155 3.62 -7.23 19.02
CA ASN A 155 3.26 -6.61 20.30
C ASN A 155 2.23 -5.49 20.20
N ASN A 156 1.97 -4.95 19.00
CA ASN A 156 0.96 -3.92 18.77
C ASN A 156 -0.37 -4.49 18.23
N VAL A 157 -0.39 -5.77 17.82
CA VAL A 157 -1.57 -6.44 17.24
C VAL A 157 -2.48 -6.95 18.37
N GLU A 158 -3.79 -6.81 18.19
CA GLU A 158 -4.78 -7.45 19.07
C GLU A 158 -4.53 -8.96 19.11
N PRO A 159 -4.25 -9.57 20.27
CA PRO A 159 -3.86 -10.98 20.36
C PRO A 159 -4.83 -11.94 19.64
N LYS A 160 -6.14 -11.67 19.71
CA LYS A 160 -7.16 -12.49 19.03
C LYS A 160 -7.15 -12.35 17.51
N MET A 161 -6.58 -11.27 16.98
CA MET A 161 -6.52 -10.93 15.57
C MET A 161 -5.19 -11.30 14.90
N MET A 162 -4.25 -11.90 15.62
CA MET A 162 -2.93 -12.27 15.07
C MET A 162 -3.04 -13.19 13.85
N HIS A 163 -4.07 -14.04 13.80
CA HIS A 163 -4.31 -14.94 12.68
C HIS A 163 -4.48 -14.21 11.34
N ASN A 164 -4.90 -12.94 11.33
CA ASN A 164 -5.01 -12.12 10.11
C ASN A 164 -3.65 -11.75 9.49
N PHE A 165 -2.55 -11.96 10.23
CA PHE A 165 -1.18 -11.77 9.76
C PHE A 165 -0.50 -13.09 9.40
N ASN A 166 -1.21 -14.22 9.43
CA ASN A 166 -0.65 -15.50 8.98
C ASN A 166 -0.28 -15.45 7.49
N MET A 167 0.77 -16.17 7.10
CA MET A 167 1.13 -16.32 5.70
C MET A 167 0.22 -17.34 5.01
N GLU A 168 -0.18 -17.04 3.78
CA GLU A 168 -1.01 -17.89 2.93
C GLU A 168 -0.13 -18.86 2.14
N VAL A 169 -0.01 -20.08 2.67
CA VAL A 169 0.86 -21.11 2.09
C VAL A 169 0.28 -21.73 0.81
N ASN A 170 -1.01 -21.56 0.50
CA ASN A 170 -1.71 -22.20 -0.63
C ASN A 170 -2.11 -21.21 -1.75
N ALA A 171 -1.27 -20.22 -2.05
CA ALA A 171 -1.52 -19.21 -3.08
C ALA A 171 -0.47 -19.23 -4.22
N ILE A 172 -0.69 -18.48 -5.29
CA ILE A 172 0.22 -18.26 -6.43
C ILE A 172 0.36 -16.77 -6.70
N ASP A 173 1.52 -16.29 -7.16
CA ASP A 173 1.67 -14.90 -7.61
C ASP A 173 1.86 -14.75 -9.12
N MET A 174 2.02 -15.88 -9.84
CA MET A 174 2.23 -15.92 -11.28
C MET A 174 3.43 -15.08 -11.76
N GLY A 175 4.48 -14.94 -10.93
CA GLY A 175 5.66 -14.14 -11.23
C GLY A 175 5.45 -12.63 -11.07
N VAL A 176 4.39 -12.21 -10.36
CA VAL A 176 4.13 -10.81 -10.01
C VAL A 176 4.78 -10.49 -8.67
N ALA A 177 5.76 -9.58 -8.68
CA ALA A 177 6.50 -9.14 -7.50
C ALA A 177 5.58 -8.57 -6.40
N TYR A 178 6.06 -8.59 -5.15
CA TYR A 178 5.37 -8.01 -4.00
C TYR A 178 5.04 -6.53 -4.24
N ASP A 179 3.78 -6.19 -4.05
CA ASP A 179 3.26 -4.87 -4.34
C ASP A 179 2.82 -4.11 -3.08
N MET A 180 3.71 -3.23 -2.61
CA MET A 180 3.43 -2.31 -1.50
C MET A 180 2.22 -1.42 -1.74
N SER A 181 1.86 -1.15 -2.99
CA SER A 181 0.72 -0.30 -3.35
C SER A 181 -0.55 -1.10 -3.66
N SER A 182 -0.55 -2.41 -3.41
CA SER A 182 -1.72 -3.25 -3.69
C SER A 182 -2.91 -2.77 -2.87
N VAL A 183 -4.08 -2.71 -3.50
CA VAL A 183 -5.33 -2.45 -2.78
C VAL A 183 -5.60 -3.55 -1.76
N MET A 184 -5.03 -4.75 -1.96
CA MET A 184 -5.11 -5.91 -1.06
C MET A 184 -4.11 -5.83 0.11
N HIS A 185 -3.27 -4.81 0.20
CA HIS A 185 -2.34 -4.66 1.32
C HIS A 185 -3.03 -4.03 2.53
N TYR A 186 -2.75 -4.54 3.73
CA TYR A 186 -3.14 -3.88 4.98
C TYR A 186 -2.48 -2.51 5.16
N GLY A 187 -3.19 -1.63 5.84
CA GLY A 187 -2.62 -0.38 6.36
C GLY A 187 -1.67 -0.63 7.53
N ILE A 188 -1.04 0.46 7.97
CA ILE A 188 0.01 0.43 8.99
C ILE A 188 -0.51 0.02 10.38
N ASP A 189 -1.79 0.20 10.66
CA ASP A 189 -2.43 0.11 11.97
C ASP A 189 -3.49 -1.00 12.05
N GLY A 190 -3.55 -1.89 11.06
CA GLY A 190 -4.51 -2.99 11.02
C GLY A 190 -4.53 -3.79 12.33
N PHE A 191 -5.69 -3.90 12.97
CA PHE A 191 -5.88 -4.58 14.26
C PHE A 191 -4.99 -4.08 15.41
N SER A 192 -4.61 -2.80 15.41
CA SER A 192 -3.85 -2.20 16.51
C SER A 192 -4.66 -2.09 17.79
N THR A 193 -4.02 -2.37 18.95
CA THR A 193 -4.62 -2.20 20.29
C THR A 193 -4.21 -0.92 21.00
N ASN A 194 -3.17 -0.26 20.49
CA ASN A 194 -2.50 0.84 21.19
C ASN A 194 -2.29 2.07 20.30
N ASN A 195 -3.01 2.14 19.17
CA ASN A 195 -2.88 3.17 18.14
C ASN A 195 -1.46 3.31 17.58
N ARG A 196 -0.65 2.24 17.64
CA ARG A 196 0.67 2.17 17.00
C ARG A 196 0.62 1.25 15.80
N ASN A 197 1.61 1.40 14.92
CA ASN A 197 1.73 0.58 13.74
C ASN A 197 1.83 -0.91 14.12
N THR A 198 1.03 -1.75 13.48
CA THR A 198 1.12 -3.22 13.51
C THR A 198 1.93 -3.76 12.34
N LEU A 199 2.09 -2.96 11.29
CA LEU A 199 2.86 -3.33 10.10
C LEU A 199 3.78 -2.18 9.69
N VAL A 200 5.05 -2.48 9.47
CA VAL A 200 6.02 -1.52 8.93
C VAL A 200 6.73 -2.09 7.70
N THR A 201 7.06 -1.25 6.73
CA THR A 201 7.84 -1.70 5.56
C THR A 201 9.32 -1.78 5.93
N ARG A 202 10.04 -2.77 5.42
CA ARG A 202 11.51 -2.88 5.57
C ARG A 202 12.21 -1.68 4.96
N ASP A 203 11.73 -1.23 3.81
CA ASP A 203 12.12 0.03 3.20
C ASP A 203 11.22 1.15 3.78
N PRO A 204 11.71 1.99 4.69
CA PRO A 204 10.89 3.05 5.30
C PRO A 204 10.37 4.05 4.26
N PHE A 205 11.04 4.16 3.10
CA PHE A 205 10.62 5.06 2.03
C PHE A 205 9.43 4.52 1.26
N LYS A 206 9.08 3.25 1.40
CA LYS A 206 7.87 2.66 0.81
C LYS A 206 6.70 2.60 1.78
N HIS A 207 6.90 3.05 3.02
CA HIS A 207 5.91 2.85 4.09
C HIS A 207 4.58 3.56 3.84
N PHE A 208 4.58 4.65 3.07
CA PHE A 208 3.36 5.37 2.70
C PHE A 208 2.52 4.68 1.62
N LEU A 209 3.08 3.66 0.94
CA LEU A 209 2.41 2.96 -0.16
C LEU A 209 1.38 1.96 0.35
N ILE A 210 1.63 1.35 1.51
CA ILE A 210 0.80 0.28 2.05
C ILE A 210 -0.53 0.81 2.59
N GLY A 211 -1.60 0.04 2.41
CA GLY A 211 -2.93 0.38 2.89
C GLY A 211 -3.73 1.36 2.04
N GLN A 212 -3.25 1.74 0.86
CA GLN A 212 -4.03 2.60 -0.04
C GLN A 212 -5.39 1.97 -0.41
N ARG A 213 -6.41 2.79 -0.58
CA ARG A 213 -7.78 2.40 -0.98
C ARG A 213 -8.31 3.31 -2.10
N ASP A 214 -7.42 3.79 -2.94
CA ASP A 214 -7.71 4.70 -4.04
C ASP A 214 -8.17 3.92 -5.27
N ALA A 215 -7.42 2.89 -5.68
CA ALA A 215 -7.70 2.07 -6.86
C ALA A 215 -6.84 0.78 -6.87
N LEU A 216 -7.20 -0.17 -7.74
CA LEU A 216 -6.30 -1.28 -8.12
C LEU A 216 -4.94 -0.75 -8.58
N SER A 217 -3.87 -1.34 -8.05
CA SER A 217 -2.52 -1.05 -8.52
C SER A 217 -2.25 -1.70 -9.88
N PHE A 218 -1.14 -1.34 -10.54
CA PHE A 218 -0.68 -2.05 -11.73
C PHE A 218 -0.49 -3.56 -11.48
N ALA A 219 0.03 -3.94 -10.32
CA ALA A 219 0.30 -5.34 -10.01
C ALA A 219 -0.99 -6.12 -9.69
N ASP A 220 -1.98 -5.48 -9.06
CA ASP A 220 -3.32 -6.06 -8.87
C ASP A 220 -3.96 -6.38 -10.23
N ILE A 221 -3.92 -5.41 -11.14
CA ILE A 221 -4.46 -5.54 -12.49
C ILE A 221 -3.72 -6.64 -13.26
N LYS A 222 -2.37 -6.64 -13.20
CA LYS A 222 -1.53 -7.65 -13.86
C LYS A 222 -1.88 -9.04 -13.36
N LEU A 223 -1.92 -9.25 -12.05
CA LEU A 223 -2.23 -10.55 -11.45
C LEU A 223 -3.64 -11.01 -11.85
N GLY A 224 -4.64 -10.12 -11.83
CA GLY A 224 -6.00 -10.46 -12.24
C GLY A 224 -6.09 -10.89 -13.70
N ASN A 225 -5.39 -10.19 -14.59
CA ASN A 225 -5.35 -10.55 -16.01
C ASN A 225 -4.64 -11.89 -16.26
N LEU A 226 -3.60 -12.20 -15.50
CA LEU A 226 -2.90 -13.49 -15.56
C LEU A 226 -3.80 -14.62 -15.02
N MET A 227 -4.43 -14.44 -13.86
CA MET A 227 -5.33 -15.42 -13.24
C MET A 227 -6.49 -15.82 -14.16
N TYR A 228 -7.11 -14.82 -14.79
CA TYR A 228 -8.25 -15.00 -15.69
C TYR A 228 -7.85 -15.15 -17.17
N LYS A 229 -6.53 -15.29 -17.45
CA LYS A 229 -5.99 -15.59 -18.78
C LYS A 229 -6.49 -14.62 -19.85
N CYS A 230 -6.62 -13.34 -19.50
CA CYS A 230 -7.30 -12.35 -20.35
C CYS A 230 -6.64 -12.15 -21.71
N GLY A 231 -5.31 -12.24 -21.78
CA GLY A 231 -4.54 -12.13 -23.03
C GLY A 231 -4.41 -13.44 -23.82
N ALA A 232 -5.00 -14.56 -23.39
CA ALA A 232 -4.75 -15.88 -23.99
C ALA A 232 -5.11 -15.97 -25.48
N LYS A 233 -6.06 -15.15 -25.95
CA LYS A 233 -6.51 -15.12 -27.36
C LYS A 233 -5.60 -14.31 -28.29
N CYS A 234 -4.60 -13.60 -27.75
CA CYS A 234 -3.80 -12.64 -28.51
C CYS A 234 -2.61 -13.25 -29.26
N GLY A 235 -2.38 -14.56 -29.12
CA GLY A 235 -1.25 -15.26 -29.72
C GLY A 235 0.09 -14.89 -29.09
N ALA A 236 1.14 -15.68 -29.36
CA ALA A 236 2.47 -15.53 -28.75
C ALA A 236 3.28 -14.33 -29.28
N GLN A 237 2.74 -13.56 -30.24
CA GLN A 237 3.46 -12.49 -30.93
C GLN A 237 3.48 -11.17 -30.16
N VAL A 238 2.49 -10.89 -29.31
CA VAL A 238 2.48 -9.67 -28.49
C VAL A 238 3.32 -9.90 -27.24
N ARG A 239 4.56 -9.42 -27.25
CA ARG A 239 5.47 -9.49 -26.09
C ARG A 239 5.68 -8.11 -25.50
N CYS A 240 5.36 -7.96 -24.22
CA CYS A 240 5.58 -6.74 -23.47
C CYS A 240 6.94 -6.78 -22.76
N SER A 241 7.67 -5.67 -22.83
CA SER A 241 8.95 -5.48 -22.15
C SER A 241 8.76 -4.91 -20.74
N ASN A 242 9.85 -4.86 -19.96
CA ASN A 242 9.93 -4.15 -18.68
C ASN A 242 8.84 -4.52 -17.67
N GLY A 243 8.39 -5.78 -17.68
CA GLY A 243 7.37 -6.28 -16.75
C GLY A 243 5.92 -5.95 -17.13
N GLY A 244 5.67 -5.38 -18.30
CA GLY A 244 4.33 -5.21 -18.87
C GLY A 244 3.60 -6.54 -19.12
N PHE A 245 2.29 -6.48 -19.34
CA PHE A 245 1.47 -7.66 -19.67
C PHE A 245 0.46 -7.35 -20.78
N VAL A 246 -0.05 -8.38 -21.45
CA VAL A 246 -1.03 -8.25 -22.54
C VAL A 246 -2.45 -8.25 -21.97
N ASP A 247 -3.24 -7.23 -22.31
CA ASP A 247 -4.65 -7.14 -21.93
C ASP A 247 -5.57 -7.97 -22.83
N ARG A 248 -6.87 -7.94 -22.53
CA ARG A 248 -7.91 -8.61 -23.31
C ARG A 248 -8.03 -8.13 -24.77
N ASN A 249 -7.51 -6.95 -25.09
CA ASN A 249 -7.59 -6.32 -26.41
C ASN A 249 -6.26 -6.47 -27.17
N CYS A 250 -5.37 -7.32 -26.69
CA CYS A 250 -4.07 -7.60 -27.30
C CYS A 250 -3.12 -6.39 -27.32
N ARG A 251 -3.20 -5.55 -26.28
CA ARG A 251 -2.34 -4.38 -26.07
C ARG A 251 -1.46 -4.60 -24.84
N CYS A 252 -0.25 -4.07 -24.87
CA CYS A 252 0.61 -4.07 -23.68
C CYS A 252 0.15 -2.99 -22.70
N VAL A 253 -0.12 -3.40 -21.47
CA VAL A 253 -0.30 -2.52 -20.32
C VAL A 253 1.06 -2.37 -19.64
N CYS A 254 1.52 -1.12 -19.52
CA CYS A 254 2.87 -0.83 -19.06
C CYS A 254 2.92 -0.48 -17.57
N PRO A 255 3.95 -0.95 -16.85
CA PRO A 255 4.15 -0.56 -15.47
C PRO A 255 4.46 0.94 -15.37
N PRO A 256 4.23 1.56 -14.20
CA PRO A 256 4.60 2.95 -13.96
C PRO A 256 6.06 3.24 -14.33
N GLY A 257 6.26 4.34 -15.07
CA GLY A 257 7.56 4.75 -15.62
C GLY A 257 7.90 4.20 -17.01
N PHE A 258 7.09 3.30 -17.56
CA PHE A 258 7.27 2.74 -18.90
C PHE A 258 6.10 3.04 -19.83
N SER A 259 6.39 3.11 -21.13
CA SER A 259 5.43 3.46 -22.17
C SER A 259 5.84 2.88 -23.53
N GLY A 260 5.04 3.15 -24.56
CA GLY A 260 5.20 2.60 -25.91
C GLY A 260 4.39 1.32 -26.12
N ALA A 261 4.24 0.91 -27.39
CA ALA A 261 3.38 -0.20 -27.79
C ALA A 261 3.73 -1.54 -27.13
N THR A 262 5.00 -1.73 -26.73
CA THR A 262 5.49 -2.93 -26.05
C THR A 262 6.16 -2.58 -24.71
N CYS A 263 5.87 -1.42 -24.13
CA CYS A 263 6.50 -0.94 -22.89
C CYS A 263 8.01 -0.77 -22.96
N GLN A 264 8.55 -0.56 -24.16
CA GLN A 264 9.98 -0.46 -24.44
C GLN A 264 10.59 0.90 -24.05
N GLN A 265 9.77 1.94 -23.91
CA GLN A 265 10.23 3.29 -23.61
C GLN A 265 10.19 3.53 -22.10
N GLY A 266 11.35 3.59 -21.45
CA GLY A 266 11.47 3.99 -20.06
C GLY A 266 11.70 5.50 -19.94
N ARG A 267 10.99 6.18 -19.03
CA ARG A 267 11.40 7.49 -18.52
C ARG A 267 12.17 7.27 -17.22
N ALA A 268 13.17 8.11 -16.95
CA ALA A 268 13.88 8.09 -15.67
C ALA A 268 12.87 8.12 -14.51
N ALA A 269 12.84 7.01 -13.75
CA ALA A 269 12.08 6.73 -12.54
C ALA A 269 10.96 7.72 -12.17
N GLN A 270 9.75 7.48 -12.68
CA GLN A 270 8.54 7.82 -11.93
C GLN A 270 7.85 6.52 -11.51
N GLN A 271 8.59 5.73 -10.75
CA GLN A 271 8.07 4.64 -9.94
C GLN A 271 7.66 5.29 -8.62
N THR A 272 6.40 5.65 -8.47
CA THR A 272 5.69 5.78 -7.20
C THR A 272 4.35 6.44 -7.52
N GLY A 273 3.26 6.03 -6.86
CA GLY A 273 2.00 6.79 -6.84
C GLY A 273 2.13 8.13 -6.09
N LEU A 274 3.31 8.76 -6.17
CA LEU A 274 3.62 10.08 -5.65
C LEU A 274 3.46 11.08 -6.78
N THR A 275 2.79 12.18 -6.48
CA THR A 275 2.70 13.33 -7.37
C THR A 275 3.96 14.20 -7.31
N CYS A 276 4.72 14.17 -6.21
CA CYS A 276 6.00 14.88 -6.09
C CYS A 276 6.93 14.25 -5.03
N GLY A 277 8.11 14.86 -4.81
CA GLY A 277 9.11 14.37 -3.85
C GLY A 277 10.35 13.77 -4.51
N GLY A 278 11.09 12.96 -3.77
CA GLY A 278 12.30 12.29 -4.23
C GLY A 278 13.42 12.24 -3.19
N ALA A 279 14.56 11.67 -3.60
CA ALA A 279 15.76 11.61 -2.78
C ALA A 279 16.46 12.97 -2.73
N VAL A 280 16.82 13.42 -1.53
CA VAL A 280 17.54 14.66 -1.26
C VAL A 280 18.83 14.31 -0.53
N ASN A 281 19.96 14.48 -1.22
CA ASN A 281 21.30 14.16 -0.72
C ASN A 281 22.23 15.38 -0.64
N ARG A 282 21.67 16.58 -0.79
CA ARG A 282 22.37 17.86 -0.71
C ARG A 282 21.44 18.89 -0.05
N PRO A 283 21.99 19.93 0.60
CA PRO A 283 21.20 21.06 1.07
C PRO A 283 20.39 21.66 -0.08
N THR A 284 19.10 21.90 0.16
CA THR A 284 18.15 22.37 -0.85
C THR A 284 16.91 22.94 -0.16
N THR A 285 16.00 23.52 -0.93
CA THR A 285 14.64 23.81 -0.48
C THR A 285 13.69 22.73 -1.00
N ILE A 286 12.76 22.30 -0.16
CA ILE A 286 11.62 21.45 -0.53
C ILE A 286 10.33 22.21 -0.28
N GLN A 287 9.34 22.00 -1.16
CA GLN A 287 8.08 22.74 -1.17
C GLN A 287 6.93 21.81 -1.52
N SER A 288 5.73 22.12 -1.03
CA SER A 288 4.50 21.54 -1.58
C SER A 288 4.37 21.85 -3.08
N PRO A 289 3.70 21.00 -3.89
CA PRO A 289 3.49 21.29 -5.30
C PRO A 289 2.81 22.65 -5.49
N ASN A 290 3.19 23.36 -6.56
CA ASN A 290 2.66 24.67 -6.95
C ASN A 290 2.98 25.85 -6.03
N TYR A 291 3.65 25.65 -4.88
CA TYR A 291 4.04 26.76 -4.01
C TYR A 291 4.76 27.88 -4.79
N PRO A 292 4.40 29.17 -4.62
CA PRO A 292 3.56 29.75 -3.56
C PRO A 292 2.05 29.72 -3.83
N LYS A 293 1.58 29.09 -4.90
CA LYS A 293 0.14 28.87 -5.16
C LYS A 293 -0.37 27.65 -4.37
N ASN A 294 -1.68 27.47 -4.41
CA ASN A 294 -2.31 26.35 -3.73
C ASN A 294 -1.82 24.99 -4.28
N TYR A 295 -1.57 24.05 -3.37
CA TYR A 295 -1.25 22.68 -3.75
C TYR A 295 -2.48 22.01 -4.38
N PRO A 296 -2.29 21.04 -5.30
CA PRO A 296 -3.41 20.34 -5.91
C PRO A 296 -4.09 19.40 -4.90
N ALA A 297 -5.37 19.10 -5.14
CA ALA A 297 -6.09 18.05 -4.44
C ALA A 297 -5.44 16.69 -4.68
N ASN A 298 -5.49 15.80 -3.68
CA ASN A 298 -4.95 14.44 -3.75
C ASN A 298 -3.43 14.37 -4.04
N ALA A 299 -2.67 15.38 -3.63
CA ALA A 299 -1.22 15.36 -3.75
C ALA A 299 -0.63 14.39 -2.73
N LYS A 300 0.37 13.61 -3.16
CA LYS A 300 1.14 12.74 -2.29
C LYS A 300 2.60 12.91 -2.60
N CYS A 301 3.35 13.46 -1.65
CA CYS A 301 4.76 13.74 -1.83
C CYS A 301 5.60 13.16 -0.70
N VAL A 302 6.75 12.60 -1.07
CA VAL A 302 7.69 12.04 -0.09
C VAL A 302 9.10 12.45 -0.43
N TRP A 303 9.74 13.16 0.50
CA TRP A 303 11.16 13.48 0.42
C TRP A 303 11.94 12.59 1.37
N VAL A 304 12.96 11.95 0.80
CA VAL A 304 13.90 11.11 1.52
C VAL A 304 15.20 11.87 1.64
N ILE A 305 15.45 12.43 2.82
CA ILE A 305 16.57 13.33 3.02
C ILE A 305 17.67 12.58 3.76
N THR A 306 18.81 12.41 3.11
CA THR A 306 19.98 11.70 3.67
C THR A 306 21.17 12.65 3.74
N ALA A 307 21.58 12.98 4.96
CA ALA A 307 22.81 13.69 5.24
C ALA A 307 24.03 12.75 5.13
N PRO A 308 25.22 13.30 4.82
CA PRO A 308 26.48 12.56 4.92
C PRO A 308 26.66 11.90 6.30
N ALA A 309 27.42 10.80 6.33
CA ALA A 309 27.73 10.12 7.58
C ALA A 309 28.30 11.08 8.63
N GLY A 310 27.82 10.96 9.86
CA GLY A 310 28.20 11.84 10.98
C GLY A 310 27.46 13.17 11.06
N ARG A 311 26.59 13.50 10.10
CA ARG A 311 25.71 14.68 10.16
C ARG A 311 24.25 14.32 10.38
N ARG A 312 23.47 15.31 10.80
CA ARG A 312 22.01 15.23 10.97
C ARG A 312 21.33 16.11 9.94
N VAL A 313 20.08 15.80 9.61
CA VAL A 313 19.24 16.62 8.74
C VAL A 313 18.53 17.66 9.60
N ARG A 314 18.59 18.93 9.19
CA ARG A 314 17.82 20.02 9.78
C ARG A 314 16.88 20.61 8.72
N ALA A 315 15.59 20.55 8.99
CA ALA A 315 14.55 21.22 8.20
C ALA A 315 14.14 22.52 8.89
N THR A 316 14.16 23.63 8.15
CA THR A 316 13.73 24.96 8.59
C THR A 316 12.53 25.39 7.75
N PHE A 317 11.35 25.42 8.36
CA PHE A 317 10.09 25.81 7.72
C PHE A 317 9.97 27.33 7.70
N ASN A 318 10.06 27.91 6.50
CA ASN A 318 9.85 29.33 6.27
C ASN A 318 8.36 29.64 6.16
N HIS A 319 7.61 28.70 5.57
CA HIS A 319 6.17 28.78 5.38
C HIS A 319 5.50 27.45 5.70
N PHE A 320 4.34 27.48 6.35
CA PHE A 320 3.52 26.30 6.62
C PHE A 320 2.06 26.72 6.85
N GLU A 321 1.18 26.24 5.98
CA GLU A 321 -0.27 26.46 6.03
C GLU A 321 -0.98 25.32 5.29
N LEU A 322 -1.63 24.44 6.05
CA LEU A 322 -2.46 23.34 5.52
C LEU A 322 -3.93 23.50 5.93
N THR A 323 -4.82 22.65 5.41
CA THR A 323 -6.23 22.62 5.82
C THR A 323 -6.41 22.46 7.33
N GLN A 324 -7.44 23.13 7.86
CA GLN A 324 -7.76 23.16 9.29
C GLN A 324 -8.02 21.76 9.88
N LYS A 325 -7.75 21.64 11.19
CA LYS A 325 -8.06 20.44 11.98
C LYS A 325 -9.57 20.17 11.96
N TRP A 326 -9.94 18.90 12.04
CA TRP A 326 -11.33 18.58 12.30
C TRP A 326 -11.67 19.00 13.74
N ALA A 327 -12.51 20.03 13.85
CA ALA A 327 -12.81 20.76 15.08
C ALA A 327 -13.25 19.87 16.26
N LYS A 328 -13.80 18.68 15.99
CA LYS A 328 -14.30 17.77 17.04
C LYS A 328 -13.23 16.88 17.69
N LYS A 329 -12.11 16.57 17.04
CA LYS A 329 -11.05 15.69 17.62
C LYS A 329 -9.65 16.28 17.64
N ASN A 330 -9.44 17.50 17.16
CA ASN A 330 -8.11 18.15 17.13
C ASN A 330 -7.03 17.29 16.41
N TRP A 331 -7.45 16.48 15.44
CA TRP A 331 -6.58 15.64 14.61
C TRP A 331 -6.50 16.16 13.17
N CYS A 332 -5.45 15.76 12.46
CA CYS A 332 -5.28 16.03 11.04
C CYS A 332 -5.92 14.91 10.22
N ILE A 333 -7.03 15.18 9.53
CA ILE A 333 -7.71 14.18 8.67
C ILE A 333 -7.32 14.36 7.20
N TRP A 334 -7.39 15.60 6.73
CA TRP A 334 -7.44 15.88 5.30
C TRP A 334 -6.04 16.10 4.72
N ASP A 335 -5.35 17.09 5.27
CA ASP A 335 -4.03 17.48 4.82
C ASP A 335 -3.04 17.28 5.95
N ILE A 336 -1.94 16.60 5.65
CA ILE A 336 -0.91 16.26 6.63
C ILE A 336 0.48 16.57 6.09
N LEU A 337 1.32 17.06 6.97
CA LEU A 337 2.77 16.98 6.84
C LEU A 337 3.29 16.09 7.97
N GLU A 338 3.86 14.94 7.64
CA GLU A 338 4.47 14.03 8.60
C GLU A 338 5.99 14.13 8.53
N LEU A 339 6.61 14.39 9.67
CA LEU A 339 8.06 14.45 9.82
C LEU A 339 8.58 13.26 10.62
N ARG A 340 9.26 12.34 9.93
CA ARG A 340 9.90 11.19 10.55
C ARG A 340 11.36 11.49 10.80
N THR A 341 11.67 11.72 12.06
CA THR A 341 12.98 12.20 12.51
C THR A 341 13.77 11.15 13.29
N HIS A 342 13.12 10.10 13.77
CA HIS A 342 13.71 9.09 14.66
C HIS A 342 13.63 7.70 14.05
N ASN A 343 12.50 7.02 14.25
CA ASN A 343 12.19 5.80 13.51
C ASN A 343 11.62 6.25 12.15
N LEU A 344 12.13 5.74 11.04
CA LEU A 344 11.74 6.22 9.70
C LEU A 344 10.36 5.70 9.25
N HIS A 345 9.61 5.07 10.16
CA HIS A 345 8.30 4.47 9.92
C HIS A 345 7.15 5.29 10.52
N ASP A 346 7.38 6.06 11.57
CA ASP A 346 6.37 6.91 12.20
C ASP A 346 6.95 8.28 12.55
N GLY A 347 6.11 9.30 12.48
CA GLY A 347 6.52 10.69 12.57
C GLY A 347 5.47 11.57 13.21
N VAL A 348 5.89 12.78 13.55
CA VAL A 348 4.95 13.78 14.06
C VAL A 348 4.17 14.33 12.87
N LYS A 349 2.84 14.29 12.96
CA LYS A 349 1.91 14.81 11.95
C LYS A 349 1.50 16.24 12.30
N TYR A 350 1.56 17.12 11.31
CA TYR A 350 1.22 18.53 11.38
C TYR A 350 0.15 18.89 10.35
N CYS A 351 -0.72 19.83 10.68
CA CYS A 351 -1.75 20.39 9.81
C CYS A 351 -2.21 21.77 10.31
N ALA A 352 -3.15 22.42 9.61
CA ALA A 352 -3.52 23.80 9.91
C ALA A 352 -2.24 24.68 9.98
N ASN A 353 -2.04 25.33 11.13
CA ASN A 353 -0.85 26.13 11.45
C ASN A 353 -0.12 25.60 12.71
N ASP A 354 -0.22 24.30 12.99
CA ASP A 354 0.28 23.71 14.24
C ASP A 354 1.79 23.38 14.27
N LEU A 355 2.50 23.63 13.16
CA LEU A 355 3.96 23.56 13.09
C LEU A 355 4.59 24.79 13.76
N HIS A 356 4.50 24.85 15.08
CA HIS A 356 5.03 25.97 15.86
C HIS A 356 6.56 25.95 15.95
N ARG A 357 7.18 24.76 15.91
CA ARG A 357 8.64 24.60 15.85
C ARG A 357 9.10 24.66 14.40
N LYS A 358 9.47 25.87 13.95
CA LYS A 358 9.97 26.09 12.59
C LYS A 358 11.26 25.34 12.26
N ILE A 359 12.02 24.88 13.25
CA ILE A 359 13.25 24.11 13.04
C ILE A 359 13.08 22.72 13.64
N VAL A 360 13.27 21.70 12.80
CA VAL A 360 13.17 20.29 13.16
C VAL A 360 14.47 19.60 12.74
N THR A 361 15.08 18.82 13.65
CA THR A 361 16.34 18.11 13.38
C THR A 361 16.16 16.61 13.60
N SER A 362 16.56 15.79 12.63
CA SER A 362 16.51 14.32 12.74
C SER A 362 17.43 13.80 13.82
N SER A 363 17.15 12.68 14.48
CA SER A 363 18.07 12.08 15.47
C SER A 363 19.29 11.42 14.83
N ALA A 364 19.15 10.96 13.58
CA ALA A 364 20.20 10.33 12.78
C ALA A 364 20.48 11.15 11.50
N ASN A 365 21.18 10.56 10.55
CA ASN A 365 21.51 11.18 9.28
C ASN A 365 20.36 11.18 8.26
N THR A 366 19.17 10.70 8.63
CA THR A 366 18.04 10.58 7.70
C THR A 366 16.78 11.24 8.27
N MET A 367 16.02 11.90 7.40
CA MET A 367 14.68 12.44 7.69
C MET A 367 13.75 12.08 6.53
N VAL A 368 12.53 11.64 6.84
CA VAL A 368 11.47 11.49 5.83
C VAL A 368 10.43 12.59 6.05
N VAL A 369 10.09 13.29 4.98
CA VAL A 369 9.02 14.29 4.95
C VAL A 369 7.93 13.78 4.04
N ILE A 370 6.72 13.61 4.57
CA ILE A 370 5.56 13.14 3.81
C ILE A 370 4.52 14.24 3.81
N PHE A 371 4.07 14.63 2.63
CA PHE A 371 2.98 15.58 2.45
C PHE A 371 1.81 14.89 1.74
N GLY A 372 0.62 15.00 2.32
CA GLY A 372 -0.62 14.53 1.74
C GLY A 372 -1.65 15.66 1.73
N SER A 373 -2.39 15.80 0.64
CA SER A 373 -3.55 16.70 0.56
C SER A 373 -4.78 15.98 0.04
N GLN A 374 -5.96 16.46 0.42
CA GLN A 374 -7.23 16.05 -0.19
C GLN A 374 -7.88 17.18 -1.00
N TYR A 375 -7.67 18.43 -0.60
CA TYR A 375 -8.25 19.62 -1.26
C TYR A 375 -7.17 20.60 -1.71
N ASP A 376 -7.55 21.64 -2.46
CA ASP A 376 -6.65 22.62 -3.08
C ASP A 376 -6.80 24.05 -2.53
N TYR A 377 -7.13 24.16 -1.24
CA TYR A 377 -7.48 25.45 -0.63
C TYR A 377 -6.30 26.28 -0.13
N TYR A 378 -5.16 25.67 0.19
CA TYR A 378 -4.06 26.34 0.88
C TYR A 378 -2.73 26.23 0.13
N THR A 379 -1.79 27.09 0.52
CA THR A 379 -0.50 27.28 -0.16
C THR A 379 0.52 26.20 0.21
N GLY A 380 0.36 25.51 1.34
CA GLY A 380 1.19 24.38 1.71
C GLY A 380 2.40 24.78 2.54
N PHE A 381 3.61 24.35 2.14
CA PHE A 381 4.81 24.60 2.92
C PHE A 381 6.04 24.89 2.05
N GLU A 382 6.99 25.60 2.65
CA GLU A 382 8.36 25.71 2.17
C GLU A 382 9.31 25.41 3.33
N ALA A 383 10.24 24.48 3.11
CA ALA A 383 11.27 24.14 4.07
C ALA A 383 12.66 24.14 3.44
N LYS A 384 13.60 24.85 4.07
CA LYS A 384 15.03 24.78 3.77
C LYS A 384 15.66 23.59 4.51
N ILE A 385 16.41 22.78 3.78
CA ILE A 385 17.11 21.59 4.26
C ILE A 385 18.60 21.88 4.35
N ASP A 386 19.17 21.70 5.54
CA ASP A 386 20.61 21.79 5.81
C ASP A 386 21.11 20.49 6.48
N PHE A 387 22.42 20.24 6.40
CA PHE A 387 23.09 19.14 7.11
C PHE A 387 24.02 19.68 8.20
N VAL A 388 23.65 19.42 9.45
CA VAL A 388 24.27 19.98 10.66
C VAL A 388 25.05 18.96 11.48
#